data_AF-A0A7S3XBH3-F1
#
_entry.id   AF-A0A7S3XBH3-F1
#
_cell.length_a   1.000
_cell.length_b   1.000
_cell.length_c   1.000
_cell.angle_alpha   90.00
_cell.angle_beta   90.00
_cell.angle_gamma   90.00
#
_symmetry.space_group_name_H-M   'P 1'
#
loop_
_entity.id
_entity.type
_entity.pdbx_description
1 polymer ?
#
loop_
_entity_poly.entity_id
_entity_poly.type
_entity_poly.pdbx_seq_one_letter_code
_entity_poly.pdbx_strand_id
1 'polypeptide(L)'
;GAVTGATGAATGALARAKERATEHTTQLREAINEKREKVDLQALRDAGYGVRKDASDRYAKVKLNGQGALFDLSVPVRARVLVGLRESIKSVAVADPDMCECVRSRVEGLVDLFWDDLTVYIDNTMRDSRAAAMGHAVTDVEELAKRGEDDAPTMCSPRWWRAKILYHYLPFDISIFGQVKDPWFWILTVISLIPLYGIRVAFFSLILVLMLLGMPADEYQLVGYIIGFKGTQFISSGVVQAIGAAVRYYLCVHP
;
A
#
# COMPACT_ATOMS: atom_id res chain seq x y z
N GLY A 1 -18.04 -49.39 55.74
CA GLY A 1 -17.82 -49.60 54.30
C GLY A 1 -19.12 -49.66 53.52
N ALA A 2 -19.85 -48.56 53.40
CA ALA A 2 -21.10 -48.50 52.61
C ALA A 2 -21.06 -47.48 51.46
N VAL A 3 -19.97 -46.70 51.33
CA VAL A 3 -19.86 -45.60 50.35
C VAL A 3 -19.24 -46.07 49.01
N THR A 4 -18.57 -47.23 48.98
CA THR A 4 -17.93 -47.77 47.77
C THR A 4 -18.85 -48.57 46.85
N GLY A 5 -20.07 -48.93 47.29
CA GLY A 5 -21.04 -49.68 46.46
C GLY A 5 -21.89 -48.80 45.53
N ALA A 6 -22.19 -47.57 45.94
CA ALA A 6 -23.09 -46.68 45.19
C ALA A 6 -22.43 -46.07 43.93
N THR A 7 -21.11 -45.84 43.97
CA THR A 7 -20.36 -45.27 42.84
C THR A 7 -20.21 -46.25 41.67
N GLY A 8 -20.13 -47.57 41.93
CA GLY A 8 -20.06 -48.59 40.88
C GLY A 8 -21.36 -48.79 40.10
N ALA A 9 -22.51 -48.63 40.76
CA ALA A 9 -23.82 -48.71 40.11
C ALA A 9 -24.09 -47.48 39.21
N ALA A 10 -23.68 -46.29 39.65
CA ALA A 10 -23.83 -45.06 38.89
C ALA A 10 -22.95 -45.03 37.62
N THR A 11 -21.70 -45.52 37.70
CA THR A 11 -20.81 -45.60 36.52
C THR A 11 -21.30 -46.63 35.50
N GLY A 12 -21.86 -47.76 35.95
CA GLY A 12 -22.44 -48.78 35.07
C GLY A 12 -23.72 -48.32 34.36
N ALA A 13 -24.52 -47.44 34.97
CA ALA A 13 -25.68 -46.84 34.32
C ALA A 13 -25.27 -45.79 33.27
N LEU A 14 -24.24 -44.98 33.56
CA LEU A 14 -23.71 -43.99 32.63
C LEU A 14 -23.08 -44.64 31.39
N ALA A 15 -22.37 -45.76 31.56
CA ALA A 15 -21.77 -46.51 30.45
C ALA A 15 -22.84 -47.03 29.48
N ARG A 16 -23.92 -47.63 30.01
CA ARG A 16 -25.06 -48.12 29.21
C ARG A 16 -25.86 -47.02 28.52
N ALA A 17 -25.96 -45.84 29.15
CA ALA A 17 -26.59 -44.68 28.53
C ALA A 17 -25.78 -44.14 27.35
N LYS A 18 -24.44 -44.12 27.47
CA LYS A 18 -23.54 -43.73 26.38
C LYS A 18 -23.64 -44.71 25.22
N GLU A 19 -23.62 -46.02 25.49
CA GLU A 19 -23.69 -47.06 24.46
C GLU A 19 -24.96 -46.94 23.61
N ARG A 20 -26.13 -46.78 24.26
CA ARG A 20 -27.42 -46.53 23.59
C ARG A 20 -27.44 -45.23 22.78
N ALA A 21 -26.78 -44.18 23.26
CA ALA A 21 -26.69 -42.93 22.52
C ALA A 21 -25.85 -43.11 21.24
N THR A 22 -24.73 -43.83 21.33
CA THR A 22 -23.93 -44.18 20.14
C THR A 22 -24.73 -45.00 19.14
N GLU A 23 -25.39 -46.08 19.56
CA GLU A 23 -26.20 -46.91 18.67
C GLU A 23 -27.29 -46.10 17.96
N HIS A 24 -27.98 -45.23 18.69
CA HIS A 24 -28.99 -44.37 18.10
C HIS A 24 -28.39 -43.40 17.07
N THR A 25 -27.21 -42.83 17.33
CA THR A 25 -26.53 -41.97 16.33
C THR A 25 -26.09 -42.74 15.09
N THR A 26 -25.66 -44.00 15.24
CA THR A 26 -25.25 -44.84 14.10
C THR A 26 -26.45 -45.19 13.23
N GLN A 27 -27.56 -45.62 13.84
CA GLN A 27 -28.81 -45.93 13.13
C GLN A 27 -29.37 -44.70 12.41
N LEU A 28 -29.31 -43.53 13.03
CA LEU A 28 -29.78 -42.29 12.42
C LEU A 28 -28.92 -41.90 11.20
N ARG A 29 -27.60 -42.15 11.28
CA ARG A 29 -26.67 -41.89 10.18
C ARG A 29 -26.87 -42.84 9.01
N GLU A 30 -27.12 -44.12 9.28
CA GLU A 30 -27.45 -45.12 8.25
C GLU A 30 -28.79 -44.80 7.58
N ALA A 31 -29.83 -44.46 8.35
CA ALA A 31 -31.13 -44.06 7.81
C ALA A 31 -31.06 -42.78 6.95
N ILE A 32 -30.20 -41.82 7.33
CA ILE A 32 -29.94 -40.62 6.51
C ILE A 32 -29.22 -40.98 5.22
N ASN A 33 -28.22 -41.86 5.26
CA ASN A 33 -27.49 -42.29 4.07
C ASN A 33 -28.38 -43.09 3.11
N GLU A 34 -29.21 -43.99 3.61
CA GLU A 34 -30.16 -44.76 2.80
C GLU A 34 -31.18 -43.84 2.12
N LYS A 35 -31.67 -42.82 2.83
CA LYS A 35 -32.56 -41.81 2.23
C LYS A 35 -31.84 -40.92 1.22
N ARG A 36 -30.55 -40.62 1.42
CA ARG A 36 -29.74 -39.81 0.49
C ARG A 36 -29.49 -40.54 -0.82
N GLU A 37 -29.34 -41.86 -0.81
CA GLU A 37 -29.12 -42.68 -2.01
C GLU A 37 -30.40 -42.83 -2.85
N LYS A 38 -31.58 -42.72 -2.23
CA LYS A 38 -32.90 -42.70 -2.89
C LYS A 38 -33.31 -41.34 -3.44
N VAL A 39 -32.57 -40.27 -3.12
CA VAL A 39 -32.79 -38.95 -3.69
C VAL A 39 -32.07 -38.88 -5.03
N ASP A 40 -32.83 -39.08 -6.10
CA ASP A 40 -32.33 -38.96 -7.47
C ASP A 40 -31.95 -37.49 -7.75
N LEU A 41 -30.66 -37.19 -7.58
CA LEU A 41 -30.08 -35.87 -7.75
C LEU A 41 -30.31 -35.33 -9.17
N GLN A 42 -30.52 -36.22 -10.14
CA GLN A 42 -30.79 -35.87 -11.53
C GLN A 42 -32.25 -35.42 -11.70
N ALA A 43 -33.21 -36.10 -11.07
CA ALA A 43 -34.61 -35.66 -11.02
C ALA A 43 -34.78 -34.31 -10.29
N LEU A 44 -34.00 -34.02 -9.25
CA LEU A 44 -33.98 -32.70 -8.60
C LEU A 44 -33.36 -31.61 -9.49
N ARG A 45 -32.40 -31.96 -10.35
CA ARG A 45 -31.81 -31.04 -11.33
C ARG A 45 -32.81 -30.71 -12.43
N ASP A 46 -33.51 -31.72 -12.95
CA ASP A 46 -34.54 -31.60 -13.99
C ASP A 46 -35.81 -30.92 -13.47
N ALA A 47 -36.15 -31.11 -12.19
CA ALA A 47 -37.23 -30.38 -11.49
C ALA A 47 -36.84 -28.94 -11.06
N GLY A 48 -35.64 -28.47 -11.41
CA GLY A 48 -35.22 -27.08 -11.20
C GLY A 48 -34.65 -26.75 -9.81
N TYR A 49 -34.48 -27.73 -8.92
CA TYR A 49 -33.96 -27.52 -7.55
C TYR A 49 -32.43 -27.36 -7.47
N GLY A 50 -31.71 -27.49 -8.59
CA GLY A 50 -30.29 -27.12 -8.73
C GLY A 50 -30.05 -25.73 -9.35
N VAL A 51 -31.09 -25.07 -9.85
CA VAL A 51 -31.01 -23.82 -10.64
C VAL A 51 -30.49 -22.65 -9.80
N ARG A 52 -30.55 -22.69 -8.46
CA ARG A 52 -30.06 -21.59 -7.63
C ARG A 52 -28.56 -21.30 -7.77
N LYS A 53 -27.71 -22.31 -7.94
CA LYS A 53 -26.26 -22.07 -8.11
C LYS A 53 -25.96 -21.55 -9.52
N ASP A 54 -26.47 -22.21 -10.55
CA ASP A 54 -26.25 -21.79 -11.94
C ASP A 54 -26.90 -20.42 -12.24
N ALA A 55 -28.07 -20.12 -11.66
CA ALA A 55 -28.72 -18.82 -11.77
C ALA A 55 -27.99 -17.75 -10.95
N SER A 56 -27.47 -18.10 -9.77
CA SER A 56 -26.61 -17.20 -8.97
C SER A 56 -25.33 -16.85 -9.72
N ASP A 57 -24.69 -17.83 -10.36
CA ASP A 57 -23.46 -17.63 -11.13
C ASP A 57 -23.71 -16.80 -12.39
N ARG A 58 -24.86 -17.02 -13.07
CA ARG A 58 -25.30 -16.17 -14.18
C ARG A 58 -25.59 -14.74 -13.72
N TYR A 59 -26.27 -14.56 -12.60
CA TYR A 59 -26.54 -13.24 -12.03
C TYR A 59 -25.25 -12.52 -11.63
N ALA A 60 -24.31 -13.23 -11.01
CA ALA A 60 -22.99 -12.71 -10.67
C ALA A 60 -22.23 -12.23 -11.92
N LYS A 61 -22.21 -13.03 -13.00
CA LYS A 61 -21.61 -12.65 -14.28
C LYS A 61 -22.29 -11.44 -14.92
N VAL A 62 -23.62 -11.39 -14.91
CA VAL A 62 -24.38 -10.25 -15.47
C VAL A 62 -24.13 -8.98 -14.66
N LYS A 63 -24.06 -9.08 -13.33
CA LYS A 63 -23.71 -7.96 -12.45
C LYS A 63 -22.30 -7.44 -12.74
N LEU A 64 -21.34 -8.35 -12.90
CA LEU A 64 -19.94 -8.03 -13.19
C LEU A 64 -19.78 -7.38 -14.58
N ASN A 65 -20.47 -7.91 -15.60
CA ASN A 65 -20.53 -7.30 -16.93
C ASN A 65 -21.20 -5.92 -16.90
N GLY A 66 -22.27 -5.75 -16.11
CA GLY A 66 -22.95 -4.47 -15.92
C GLY A 66 -22.05 -3.42 -15.26
N GLN A 67 -21.27 -3.82 -14.25
CA GLN A 67 -20.25 -2.96 -13.65
C GLN A 67 -19.17 -2.56 -14.65
N GLY A 68 -18.69 -3.51 -15.47
CA GLY A 68 -17.73 -3.22 -16.54
C GLY A 68 -18.25 -2.19 -17.55
N ALA A 69 -19.51 -2.33 -17.99
CA ALA A 69 -20.14 -1.40 -18.91
C ALA A 69 -20.33 0.01 -18.31
N LEU A 70 -20.64 0.10 -17.00
CA LEU A 70 -20.71 1.37 -16.28
C LEU A 70 -19.35 2.10 -16.27
N PHE A 71 -18.25 1.37 -16.08
CA PHE A 71 -16.91 1.96 -16.18
C PHE A 71 -16.59 2.46 -17.60
N ASP A 72 -16.98 1.74 -18.64
CA ASP A 72 -16.75 2.16 -20.02
C ASP A 72 -17.54 3.43 -20.38
N LEU A 73 -18.76 3.58 -19.85
CA LEU A 73 -19.55 4.79 -20.00
C LEU A 73 -18.95 6.01 -19.25
N SER A 74 -18.07 5.78 -18.26
CA SER A 74 -17.46 6.85 -17.47
C SER A 74 -16.29 7.56 -18.16
N VAL A 75 -15.72 6.98 -19.22
CA VAL A 75 -14.53 7.50 -19.93
C VAL A 75 -14.65 8.98 -20.35
N PRO A 76 -15.71 9.42 -21.06
CA PRO A 76 -15.82 10.82 -21.48
C PRO A 76 -16.03 11.78 -20.31
N VAL A 77 -16.70 11.32 -19.24
CA VAL A 77 -16.88 12.11 -18.02
C VAL A 77 -15.55 12.29 -17.31
N ARG A 78 -14.76 11.21 -17.21
CA ARG A 78 -13.42 11.23 -16.61
C ARG A 78 -12.49 12.20 -17.34
N ALA A 79 -12.49 12.20 -18.67
CA ALA A 79 -11.67 13.13 -19.45
C ALA A 79 -11.99 14.60 -19.10
N ARG A 80 -13.28 14.94 -18.93
CA ARG A 80 -13.69 16.30 -18.53
C ARG A 80 -13.29 16.63 -17.09
N VAL A 81 -13.43 15.67 -16.17
CA VAL A 81 -13.00 15.83 -14.77
C VAL A 81 -11.50 16.04 -14.67
N LEU A 82 -10.70 15.28 -15.44
CA LEU A 82 -9.25 15.42 -15.49
C LEU A 82 -8.84 16.83 -15.95
N VAL A 83 -9.46 17.36 -17.00
CA VAL A 83 -9.18 18.74 -17.44
C VAL A 83 -9.50 19.76 -16.33
N GLY A 84 -10.63 19.61 -15.62
CA GLY A 84 -10.95 20.48 -14.48
C GLY A 84 -9.97 20.33 -13.31
N LEU A 85 -9.48 19.11 -13.08
CA LEU A 85 -8.48 18.83 -12.05
C LEU A 85 -7.12 19.44 -12.38
N ARG A 86 -6.70 19.44 -13.66
CA ARG A 86 -5.47 20.12 -14.12
C ARG A 86 -5.46 21.58 -13.71
N GLU A 87 -6.52 22.29 -14.03
CA GLU A 87 -6.64 23.72 -13.73
C GLU A 87 -6.72 23.98 -12.22
N SER A 88 -7.39 23.09 -11.49
CA SER A 88 -7.42 23.14 -10.02
C SER A 88 -6.04 22.93 -9.41
N ILE A 89 -5.28 21.94 -9.90
CA ILE A 89 -3.91 21.68 -9.42
C ILE A 89 -2.99 22.84 -9.75
N LYS A 90 -3.08 23.41 -10.97
CA LYS A 90 -2.31 24.60 -11.35
C LYS A 90 -2.59 25.76 -10.41
N SER A 91 -3.87 26.10 -10.22
CA SER A 91 -4.25 27.21 -9.35
C SER A 91 -3.78 27.03 -7.91
N VAL A 92 -3.82 25.81 -7.37
CA VAL A 92 -3.30 25.50 -6.03
C VAL A 92 -1.78 25.53 -5.98
N ALA A 93 -1.10 24.92 -6.96
CA ALA A 93 0.36 24.88 -7.03
C ALA A 93 0.97 26.28 -7.14
N VAL A 94 0.23 27.21 -7.74
CA VAL A 94 0.62 28.61 -7.97
C VAL A 94 0.05 29.58 -6.92
N ALA A 95 -0.78 29.09 -5.99
CA ALA A 95 -1.50 29.93 -5.03
C ALA A 95 -0.61 30.65 -4.01
N ASP A 96 0.68 30.29 -3.93
CA ASP A 96 1.60 30.91 -2.98
C ASP A 96 1.86 32.39 -3.34
N PRO A 97 1.47 33.36 -2.48
CA PRO A 97 1.64 34.79 -2.74
C PRO A 97 3.11 35.23 -2.74
N ASP A 98 4.01 34.47 -2.09
CA ASP A 98 5.43 34.80 -2.00
C ASP A 98 6.24 34.24 -3.19
N MET A 99 5.59 33.52 -4.11
CA MET A 99 6.26 32.92 -5.26
C MET A 99 6.55 33.95 -6.36
N CYS A 100 7.84 34.11 -6.69
CA CYS A 100 8.25 34.95 -7.81
C CYS A 100 7.65 34.47 -9.15
N GLU A 101 7.30 35.41 -10.03
CA GLU A 101 6.65 35.12 -11.33
C GLU A 101 7.46 34.17 -12.22
N CYS A 102 8.79 34.22 -12.12
CA CYS A 102 9.66 33.33 -12.88
C CYS A 102 9.52 31.86 -12.42
N VAL A 103 9.32 31.62 -11.13
CA VAL A 103 9.10 30.28 -10.57
C VAL A 103 7.69 29.82 -10.89
N ARG A 104 6.69 30.69 -10.74
CA ARG A 104 5.30 30.43 -11.11
C ARG A 104 5.16 29.89 -12.54
N SER A 105 5.72 30.60 -13.51
CA SER A 105 5.65 30.21 -14.92
C SER A 105 6.33 28.86 -15.18
N ARG A 106 7.39 28.55 -14.44
CA ARG A 106 8.10 27.26 -14.55
C ARG A 106 7.32 26.12 -13.92
N VAL A 107 6.69 26.35 -12.78
CA VAL A 107 5.82 25.38 -12.11
C VAL A 107 4.62 25.05 -13.00
N GLU A 108 3.98 26.05 -13.62
CA GLU A 108 2.89 25.82 -14.58
C GLU A 108 3.34 24.96 -15.77
N GLY A 109 4.50 25.30 -16.37
CA GLY A 109 5.07 24.51 -17.46
C GLY A 109 5.42 23.07 -17.06
N LEU A 110 5.88 22.86 -15.81
CA LEU A 110 6.14 21.52 -15.29
C LEU A 110 4.85 20.73 -15.07
N VAL A 111 3.82 21.35 -14.49
CA VAL A 111 2.49 20.71 -14.33
C VAL A 111 1.95 20.30 -15.69
N ASP A 112 2.12 21.13 -16.72
CA ASP A 112 1.71 20.80 -18.08
C ASP A 112 2.50 19.67 -18.70
N LEU A 113 3.83 19.64 -18.50
CA LEU A 113 4.67 18.56 -18.98
C LEU A 113 4.33 17.21 -18.33
N PHE A 114 4.06 17.20 -17.02
CA PHE A 114 3.69 15.99 -16.29
C PHE A 114 2.23 15.58 -16.48
N TRP A 115 1.40 16.44 -17.06
CA TRP A 115 -0.03 16.18 -17.17
C TRP A 115 -0.35 14.96 -18.04
N ASP A 116 0.38 14.80 -19.14
CA ASP A 116 0.20 13.68 -20.06
C ASP A 116 0.56 12.36 -19.38
N ASP A 117 1.69 12.32 -18.68
CA ASP A 117 2.14 11.17 -17.89
C ASP A 117 1.16 10.83 -16.76
N LEU A 118 0.68 11.85 -16.05
CA LEU A 118 -0.31 11.69 -14.99
C LEU A 118 -1.63 11.15 -15.54
N THR A 119 -2.05 11.60 -16.72
CA THR A 119 -3.27 11.10 -17.37
C THR A 119 -3.14 9.61 -17.70
N VAL A 120 -1.99 9.18 -18.23
CA VAL A 120 -1.71 7.76 -18.49
C VAL A 120 -1.68 6.95 -17.19
N TYR A 121 -1.05 7.48 -16.14
CA TYR A 121 -0.99 6.83 -14.84
C TYR A 121 -2.38 6.67 -14.21
N ILE A 122 -3.20 7.73 -14.21
CA ILE A 122 -4.57 7.68 -13.70
C ILE A 122 -5.41 6.69 -14.49
N ASP A 123 -5.26 6.65 -15.82
CA ASP A 123 -5.95 5.68 -16.66
C ASP A 123 -5.54 4.23 -16.32
N ASN A 124 -4.26 3.98 -16.04
CA ASN A 124 -3.79 2.67 -15.61
C ASN A 124 -4.33 2.31 -14.21
N THR A 125 -4.23 3.21 -13.24
CA THR A 125 -4.77 2.98 -11.88
C THR A 125 -6.29 2.75 -11.89
N MET A 126 -7.02 3.43 -12.79
CA MET A 126 -8.45 3.21 -12.98
C MET A 126 -8.75 1.86 -13.64
N ARG A 127 -7.90 1.39 -14.56
CA ARG A 127 -7.99 0.03 -15.12
C ARG A 127 -7.71 -1.02 -14.05
N ASP A 128 -6.75 -0.78 -13.18
CA ASP A 128 -6.44 -1.66 -12.05
C ASP A 128 -7.59 -1.68 -11.04
N SER A 129 -8.18 -0.51 -10.75
CA SER A 129 -9.39 -0.40 -9.92
C SER A 129 -10.59 -1.11 -10.55
N ARG A 130 -10.73 -1.05 -11.88
CA ARG A 130 -11.75 -1.80 -12.64
C ARG A 130 -11.49 -3.30 -12.52
N ALA A 131 -10.25 -3.75 -12.66
CA ALA A 131 -9.88 -5.16 -12.47
C ALA A 131 -10.18 -5.64 -11.04
N ALA A 132 -9.89 -4.81 -10.04
CA ALA A 132 -10.23 -5.03 -8.63
C ALA A 132 -11.74 -5.19 -8.42
N ALA A 133 -12.53 -4.25 -8.94
CA ALA A 133 -13.99 -4.29 -8.87
C ALA A 133 -14.59 -5.51 -9.62
N MET A 134 -13.90 -5.99 -10.65
CA MET A 134 -14.24 -7.21 -11.39
C MET A 134 -13.76 -8.51 -10.70
N GLY A 135 -13.26 -8.42 -9.47
CA GLY A 135 -12.90 -9.58 -8.65
C GLY A 135 -11.49 -10.13 -8.89
N HIS A 136 -10.64 -9.41 -9.62
CA HIS A 136 -9.21 -9.72 -9.64
C HIS A 136 -8.56 -9.09 -8.41
N ALA A 137 -8.07 -9.93 -7.50
CA ALA A 137 -7.58 -9.52 -6.19
C ALA A 137 -6.58 -8.36 -6.28
N VAL A 138 -6.97 -7.21 -5.72
CA VAL A 138 -6.04 -6.15 -5.32
C VAL A 138 -6.04 -6.13 -3.80
N THR A 139 -4.84 -6.07 -3.26
CA THR A 139 -4.46 -6.03 -1.84
C THR A 139 -5.44 -5.20 -1.02
N ASP A 140 -5.99 -5.82 0.02
CA ASP A 140 -6.97 -5.22 0.91
C ASP A 140 -6.29 -4.13 1.77
N VAL A 141 -6.55 -2.87 1.45
CA VAL A 141 -5.92 -1.70 2.11
C VAL A 141 -6.26 -1.69 3.62
N GLU A 142 -7.42 -2.23 3.99
CA GLU A 142 -7.84 -2.40 5.38
C GLU A 142 -7.00 -3.43 6.15
N GLU A 143 -6.51 -4.48 5.48
CA GLU A 143 -5.66 -5.51 6.08
C GLU A 143 -4.23 -4.99 6.31
N LEU A 144 -3.72 -4.16 5.39
CA LEU A 144 -2.44 -3.47 5.55
C LEU A 144 -2.49 -2.41 6.67
N ALA A 145 -3.60 -1.67 6.79
CA ALA A 145 -3.79 -0.68 7.85
C ALA A 145 -3.80 -1.33 9.24
N LYS A 146 -4.52 -2.45 9.40
CA LYS A 146 -4.55 -3.21 10.66
C LYS A 146 -3.17 -3.75 11.06
N ARG A 147 -2.38 -4.18 10.08
CA ARG A 147 -1.01 -4.67 10.33
C ARG A 147 -0.02 -3.59 10.74
N GLY A 148 -0.28 -2.33 10.38
CA GLY A 148 0.53 -1.18 10.79
C GLY A 148 0.25 -0.70 12.22
N GLU A 149 -0.96 -0.92 12.72
CA GLU A 149 -1.40 -0.47 14.05
C GLU A 149 -0.82 -1.32 15.19
N ASP A 150 -0.60 -2.61 14.93
CA ASP A 150 -0.06 -3.57 15.90
C ASP A 150 1.47 -3.43 16.15
N ASP A 151 2.20 -2.71 15.29
CA ASP A 151 3.68 -2.69 15.28
C ASP A 151 4.28 -1.30 15.59
N ALA A 152 3.52 -0.45 16.30
CA ALA A 152 3.97 0.89 16.71
C ALA A 152 5.18 0.80 17.66
N PRO A 153 6.35 1.34 17.27
CA PRO A 153 7.57 1.18 18.06
C PRO A 153 7.49 1.96 19.38
N THR A 154 7.85 1.29 20.48
CA THR A 154 7.99 1.93 21.80
C THR A 154 9.01 3.07 21.77
N MET A 155 8.74 4.13 22.56
CA MET A 155 9.63 5.30 22.66
C MET A 155 11.07 4.88 22.93
N CYS A 156 12.01 5.52 22.23
CA CYS A 156 13.47 5.31 22.35
C CYS A 156 14.00 3.93 21.94
N SER A 157 13.18 3.06 21.34
CA SER A 157 13.68 1.82 20.72
C SER A 157 14.56 2.13 19.49
N PRO A 158 15.46 1.21 19.06
CA PRO A 158 16.18 1.36 17.80
C PRO A 158 15.24 1.55 16.60
N ARG A 159 14.03 0.97 16.66
CA ARG A 159 12.96 1.16 15.67
C ARG A 159 12.41 2.59 15.68
N TRP A 160 12.32 3.21 16.85
CA TRP A 160 11.92 4.63 16.99
C TRP A 160 12.97 5.58 16.41
N TRP A 161 14.25 5.36 16.70
CA TRP A 161 15.35 6.15 16.13
C TRP A 161 15.42 6.02 14.62
N ARG A 162 15.29 4.78 14.11
CA ARG A 162 15.16 4.50 12.67
C ARG A 162 14.00 5.30 12.06
N ALA A 163 12.80 5.19 12.63
CA ALA A 163 11.61 5.87 12.11
C ALA A 163 11.81 7.39 12.12
N LYS A 164 12.39 7.94 13.19
CA LYS A 164 12.64 9.38 13.29
C LYS A 164 13.65 9.87 12.25
N ILE A 165 14.79 9.20 12.10
CA ILE A 165 15.81 9.58 11.10
C ILE A 165 15.23 9.47 9.68
N LEU A 166 14.52 8.38 9.40
CA LEU A 166 13.92 8.15 8.10
C LEU A 166 12.83 9.18 7.78
N TYR A 167 11.99 9.55 8.75
CA TYR A 167 10.93 10.55 8.56
C TYR A 167 11.47 11.95 8.25
N HIS A 168 12.57 12.37 8.89
CA HIS A 168 13.15 13.70 8.62
C HIS A 168 13.91 13.75 7.29
N TYR A 169 14.47 12.62 6.85
CA TYR A 169 15.26 12.55 5.60
C TYR A 169 14.41 12.20 4.38
N LEU A 170 13.46 11.27 4.52
CA LEU A 170 12.48 10.83 3.52
C LEU A 170 11.05 10.95 4.09
N PRO A 171 10.50 12.17 4.22
CA PRO A 171 9.11 12.34 4.61
C PRO A 171 8.19 11.78 3.52
N PHE A 172 7.13 11.09 3.94
CA PHE A 172 6.12 10.52 3.03
C PHE A 172 4.88 11.43 2.89
N ASP A 173 4.68 12.33 3.84
CA ASP A 173 3.46 13.13 4.05
C ASP A 173 3.71 14.65 3.98
N ILE A 174 4.97 15.09 3.96
CA ILE A 174 5.34 16.51 4.00
C ILE A 174 5.85 16.98 2.64
N SER A 175 5.42 18.17 2.22
CA SER A 175 5.94 18.82 1.00
C SER A 175 7.41 19.25 1.17
N ILE A 176 8.13 19.41 0.05
CA ILE A 176 9.53 19.87 0.03
C ILE A 176 9.70 21.18 0.82
N PHE A 177 8.75 22.12 0.67
CA PHE A 177 8.79 23.39 1.40
C PHE A 177 8.57 23.21 2.91
N GLY A 178 7.74 22.25 3.31
CA GLY A 178 7.60 21.87 4.72
C GLY A 178 8.89 21.27 5.27
N GLN A 179 9.55 20.42 4.49
CA GLN A 179 10.82 19.80 4.85
C GLN A 179 11.95 20.85 5.01
N VAL A 180 11.97 21.87 4.15
CA VAL A 180 12.96 22.98 4.23
C VAL A 180 12.79 23.83 5.50
N LYS A 181 11.61 23.84 6.14
CA LYS A 181 11.40 24.54 7.42
C LYS A 181 11.97 23.78 8.62
N ASP A 182 12.23 22.48 8.49
CA ASP A 182 12.78 21.68 9.57
C ASP A 182 14.30 21.91 9.72
N PRO A 183 14.79 22.38 10.89
CA PRO A 183 16.23 22.58 11.10
C PRO A 183 17.02 21.27 11.04
N TRP A 184 16.41 20.12 11.40
CA TRP A 184 17.09 18.83 11.38
C TRP A 184 17.37 18.38 9.95
N PHE A 185 16.47 18.70 9.01
CA PHE A 185 16.66 18.43 7.59
C PHE A 185 17.91 19.11 7.05
N TRP A 186 18.16 20.37 7.41
CA TRP A 186 19.34 21.09 6.98
C TRP A 186 20.64 20.47 7.50
N ILE A 187 20.67 20.03 8.77
CA ILE A 187 21.84 19.36 9.34
C ILE A 187 22.15 18.08 8.55
N LEU A 188 21.15 17.24 8.33
CA LEU A 188 21.31 16.00 7.56
C LEU A 188 21.71 16.27 6.10
N THR A 189 21.13 17.31 5.49
CA THR A 189 21.41 17.71 4.11
C THR A 189 22.85 18.20 3.97
N VAL A 190 23.33 19.05 4.88
CA VAL A 190 24.72 19.53 4.89
C VAL A 190 25.70 18.37 5.05
N ILE A 191 25.42 17.42 5.95
CA ILE A 191 26.25 16.21 6.11
C ILE A 191 26.28 15.41 4.80
N SER A 192 25.13 15.25 4.13
CA SER A 192 25.03 14.53 2.86
C SER A 192 25.76 15.23 1.70
N LEU A 193 25.92 16.56 1.79
CA LEU A 193 26.59 17.38 0.77
C LEU A 193 28.11 17.35 0.86
N ILE A 194 28.71 16.89 1.97
CA ILE A 194 30.17 16.85 2.14
C ILE A 194 30.72 15.59 1.45
N PRO A 195 31.41 15.71 0.29
CA PRO A 195 31.94 14.56 -0.42
C PRO A 195 33.31 14.11 0.13
N LEU A 196 33.83 14.78 1.17
CA LEU A 196 35.17 14.55 1.72
C LEU A 196 35.20 13.27 2.56
N TYR A 197 36.33 12.55 2.52
CA TYR A 197 36.61 11.38 3.35
C TYR A 197 35.58 10.24 3.29
N GLY A 198 34.76 10.18 2.22
CA GLY A 198 33.72 9.17 2.10
C GLY A 198 32.53 9.36 3.05
N ILE A 199 32.41 10.51 3.73
CA ILE A 199 31.31 10.82 4.67
C ILE A 199 29.95 10.65 3.99
N ARG A 200 29.81 11.16 2.76
CA ARG A 200 28.62 10.95 1.93
C ARG A 200 28.30 9.47 1.73
N VAL A 201 29.28 8.65 1.34
CA VAL A 201 29.06 7.21 1.10
C VAL A 201 28.64 6.52 2.40
N ALA A 202 29.29 6.84 3.52
CA ALA A 202 28.93 6.31 4.83
C ALA A 202 27.51 6.71 5.25
N PHE A 203 27.14 7.97 5.05
CA PHE A 203 25.80 8.49 5.36
C PHE A 203 24.71 7.81 4.53
N PHE A 204 24.87 7.74 3.21
CA PHE A 204 23.89 7.07 2.33
C PHE A 204 23.86 5.56 2.54
N SER A 205 24.98 4.94 2.93
CA SER A 205 25.01 3.51 3.32
C SER A 205 24.23 3.28 4.61
N LEU A 206 24.38 4.16 5.61
CA LEU A 206 23.61 4.09 6.84
C LEU A 206 22.11 4.20 6.58
N ILE A 207 21.68 5.16 5.76
CA ILE A 207 20.28 5.32 5.37
C ILE A 207 19.75 4.07 4.64
N LEU A 208 20.54 3.51 3.72
CA LEU A 208 20.16 2.28 3.01
C LEU A 208 19.99 1.09 3.96
N VAL A 209 20.93 0.89 4.90
CA VAL A 209 20.84 -0.16 5.91
C VAL A 209 19.60 0.05 6.79
N LEU A 210 19.34 1.28 7.22
CA LEU A 210 18.13 1.61 7.98
C LEU A 210 16.87 1.31 7.17
N MET A 211 16.85 1.55 5.86
CA MET A 211 15.71 1.24 5.00
C MET A 211 15.47 -0.27 4.93
N LEU A 212 16.52 -1.07 4.65
CA LEU A 212 16.43 -2.52 4.49
C LEU A 212 16.09 -3.30 5.78
N LEU A 213 16.42 -2.77 6.95
CA LEU A 213 16.31 -3.49 8.23
C LEU A 213 14.89 -3.62 8.81
N GLY A 214 13.87 -3.00 8.26
CA GLY A 214 12.56 -3.07 8.90
C GLY A 214 11.38 -3.05 7.96
N MET A 215 11.20 -4.21 7.31
CA MET A 215 10.19 -4.56 6.29
C MET A 215 10.66 -4.32 4.86
N PRO A 216 10.08 -5.01 3.86
CA PRO A 216 10.38 -4.76 2.45
C PRO A 216 10.31 -3.25 2.16
N ALA A 217 11.39 -2.72 1.60
CA ALA A 217 11.49 -1.32 1.25
C ALA A 217 10.42 -0.99 0.21
N ASP A 218 9.63 0.05 0.48
CA ASP A 218 8.68 0.57 -0.47
C ASP A 218 9.41 1.16 -1.69
N GLU A 219 8.89 0.91 -2.88
CA GLU A 219 9.52 1.32 -4.15
C GLU A 219 9.69 2.85 -4.21
N TYR A 220 8.70 3.59 -3.68
CA TYR A 220 8.75 5.05 -3.60
C TYR A 220 9.92 5.54 -2.75
N GLN A 221 10.16 4.91 -1.59
CA GLN A 221 11.28 5.27 -0.72
C GLN A 221 12.63 4.98 -1.38
N LEU A 222 12.74 3.85 -2.11
CA LEU A 222 13.95 3.49 -2.82
C LEU A 222 14.25 4.47 -3.97
N VAL A 223 13.23 4.84 -4.75
CA VAL A 223 13.37 5.85 -5.82
C VAL A 223 13.76 7.21 -5.23
N GLY A 224 13.11 7.63 -4.14
CA GLY A 224 13.45 8.87 -3.42
C GLY A 224 14.90 8.88 -2.94
N TYR A 225 15.39 7.75 -2.40
CA TYR A 225 16.79 7.57 -2.02
C TYR A 225 17.75 7.75 -3.20
N ILE A 226 17.47 7.12 -4.35
CA ILE A 226 18.31 7.21 -5.54
C ILE A 226 18.36 8.65 -6.08
N ILE A 227 17.21 9.32 -6.13
CA ILE A 227 17.11 10.71 -6.59
C ILE A 227 17.87 11.63 -5.63
N GLY A 228 17.72 11.47 -4.32
CA GLY A 228 18.47 12.24 -3.31
C GLY A 228 19.98 12.02 -3.40
N PHE A 229 20.41 10.76 -3.57
CA PHE A 229 21.83 10.42 -3.73
C PHE A 229 22.44 11.07 -4.99
N LYS A 230 21.77 10.95 -6.13
CA LYS A 230 22.23 11.57 -7.39
C LYS A 230 22.14 13.08 -7.34
N GLY A 231 21.09 13.64 -6.73
CA GLY A 231 20.90 15.08 -6.57
C GLY A 231 22.00 15.71 -5.73
N THR A 232 22.33 15.11 -4.58
CA THR A 232 23.44 15.57 -3.73
C THR A 232 24.79 15.43 -4.42
N GLN A 233 24.99 14.40 -5.25
CA GLN A 233 26.19 14.27 -6.09
C GLN A 233 26.29 15.40 -7.12
N PHE A 234 25.20 15.72 -7.82
CA PHE A 234 25.16 16.82 -8.79
C PHE A 234 25.48 18.17 -8.13
N ILE A 235 24.89 18.46 -6.96
CA ILE A 235 25.13 19.71 -6.25
C ILE A 235 26.58 19.77 -5.73
N SER A 236 27.03 18.74 -5.01
CA SER A 236 28.35 18.74 -4.37
C SER A 236 29.52 18.66 -5.35
N SER A 237 29.48 17.72 -6.31
CA SER A 237 30.58 17.53 -7.28
C SER A 237 30.42 18.34 -8.57
N GLY A 238 29.21 18.72 -8.94
CA GLY A 238 28.97 19.58 -10.10
C GLY A 238 29.07 21.04 -9.70
N VAL A 239 28.03 21.54 -9.03
CA VAL A 239 27.83 22.98 -8.80
C VAL A 239 28.91 23.57 -7.88
N VAL A 240 29.12 22.98 -6.70
CA VAL A 240 30.06 23.54 -5.70
C VAL A 240 31.50 23.49 -6.19
N GLN A 241 31.92 22.40 -6.84
CA GLN A 241 33.27 22.31 -7.41
C GLN A 241 33.45 23.24 -8.61
N ALA A 242 32.45 23.40 -9.47
CA ALA A 242 32.50 24.35 -10.58
C ALA A 242 32.67 25.79 -10.09
N ILE A 243 31.89 26.20 -9.08
CA ILE A 243 32.02 27.53 -8.46
C ILE A 243 33.41 27.67 -7.82
N GLY A 244 33.88 26.68 -7.06
CA GLY A 244 35.19 26.71 -6.45
C GLY A 244 36.34 26.83 -7.47
N ALA A 245 36.23 26.14 -8.61
CA ALA A 245 37.18 26.24 -9.71
C ALA A 245 37.12 27.61 -10.38
N ALA A 246 35.92 28.16 -10.62
CA ALA A 246 35.73 29.48 -11.21
C ALA A 246 36.31 30.60 -10.33
N VAL A 247 36.09 30.54 -9.01
CA VAL A 247 36.64 31.51 -8.06
C VAL A 247 38.17 31.45 -8.03
N ARG A 248 38.75 30.24 -7.99
CA ARG A 248 40.21 30.07 -8.06
C ARG A 248 40.78 30.62 -9.36
N TYR A 249 40.13 30.36 -10.48
CA TYR A 249 40.52 30.90 -11.77
C TYR A 249 40.47 32.42 -11.79
N TYR A 250 39.39 33.03 -11.29
CA TYR A 250 39.24 34.48 -11.20
C TYR A 250 40.35 35.12 -10.35
N LEU A 251 40.67 34.55 -9.19
CA LEU A 251 41.76 35.02 -8.32
C LEU A 251 43.15 34.84 -8.96
N CYS A 252 43.35 33.85 -9.81
CA CYS A 252 44.62 33.67 -10.54
C CYS A 252 44.78 34.68 -11.70
N VAL A 253 43.68 35.12 -12.31
CA VAL A 253 43.69 36.07 -13.43
C VAL A 253 43.75 37.52 -12.94
N HIS A 254 43.09 37.83 -11.83
CA HIS A 254 43.11 39.14 -11.16
C HIS A 254 43.70 39.03 -9.74
N PRO A 255 45.04 38.99 -9.62
CA PRO A 255 45.72 38.96 -8.32
C PRO A 255 45.60 40.29 -7.55
#